data_AF-A0A2N2KAP6-F1
#
_entry.id   AF-A0A2N2KAP6-F1
#
_cell.length_a   1.000
_cell.length_b   1.000
_cell.length_c   1.000
_cell.angle_alpha   90.00
_cell.angle_beta   90.00
_cell.angle_gamma   90.00
#
_symmetry.space_group_name_H-M   'P 1'
#
loop_
_entity.id
_entity.type
_entity.pdbx_description
1 polymer ?
#
loop_
_entity_poly.entity_id
_entity_poly.type
_entity_poly.pdbx_seq_one_letter_code
_entity_poly.pdbx_strand_id
1 'polypeptide(L)' 'MAELYSEGRKPTDEVAEEIIKRLEAKGNYIPSSDRARREYAYVLLKEYRKYIKDHSDSGR' A
#
# COMPACT_ATOMS: atom_id res chain seq x y z
N MET A 1 -5.33 -2.96 1.60
CA MET A 1 -5.48 -2.72 0.15
C MET A 1 -6.95 -2.54 -0.24
N ALA A 2 -7.84 -3.50 0.04
CA ALA A 2 -9.26 -3.39 -0.30
C ALA A 2 -9.96 -2.11 0.21
N GLU A 3 -9.75 -1.74 1.48
CA GLU A 3 -10.29 -0.50 2.06
C GLU A 3 -9.85 0.74 1.26
N LEU A 4 -8.53 0.91 1.03
CA LEU A 4 -7.98 2.03 0.26
C LEU A 4 -8.52 2.08 -1.18
N TYR A 5 -8.71 0.91 -1.79
CA TYR A 5 -9.31 0.81 -3.13
C TYR A 5 -10.78 1.26 -3.11
N SER A 6 -11.56 0.82 -2.12
CA SER A 6 -12.95 1.24 -1.94
C SER A 6 -13.10 2.73 -1.64
N GLU A 7 -12.10 3.33 -0.97
CA GLU A 7 -11.98 4.77 -0.75
C GLU A 7 -11.54 5.54 -2.02
N GLY A 8 -11.25 4.86 -3.14
CA GLY A 8 -10.78 5.48 -4.38
C GLY A 8 -9.38 6.10 -4.27
N ARG A 9 -8.56 5.65 -3.32
CA ARG A 9 -7.22 6.21 -3.06
C ARG A 9 -6.28 5.91 -4.24
N LYS A 10 -5.68 6.95 -4.79
CA LYS A 10 -4.68 6.84 -5.88
C LYS A 10 -3.36 6.27 -5.36
N PRO A 11 -2.58 5.53 -6.18
CA PRO A 11 -1.31 4.95 -5.75
C PRO A 11 -0.19 6.00 -5.71
N THR A 12 -0.15 6.79 -4.63
CA THR A 12 0.88 7.77 -4.29
C THR A 12 1.75 7.32 -3.11
N ASP A 13 2.87 8.00 -2.88
CA ASP A 13 3.77 7.72 -1.75
C ASP A 13 3.06 7.89 -0.39
N GLU A 14 2.16 8.87 -0.28
CA GLU A 14 1.32 9.06 0.91
C GLU A 14 0.45 7.84 1.21
N VAL A 15 -0.09 7.19 0.17
CA VAL A 15 -0.88 5.96 0.33
C VAL A 15 0.02 4.78 0.72
N ALA A 16 1.26 4.73 0.25
CA ALA A 16 2.22 3.73 0.71
C ALA A 16 2.48 3.87 2.22
N GLU A 17 2.70 5.09 2.72
CA GLU A 17 2.87 5.34 4.15
C GLU A 17 1.60 5.04 4.96
N GLU A 18 0.42 5.31 4.42
CA GLU A 18 -0.85 4.93 5.05
C GLU A 18 -1.00 3.40 5.17
N ILE A 19 -0.59 2.66 4.13
CA ILE A 19 -0.56 1.18 4.18
C ILE A 19 0.37 0.72 5.29
N ILE A 20 1.57 1.32 5.40
CA ILE A 20 2.53 1.00 6.47
C ILE A 20 1.92 1.25 7.85
N LYS A 21 1.32 2.42 8.09
CA LYS A 21 0.66 2.75 9.36
C LYS A 21 -0.43 1.75 9.73
N ARG A 22 -1.26 1.35 8.76
CA ARG A 22 -2.31 0.33 8.99
C ARG A 22 -1.71 -1.05 9.31
N LEU A 23 -0.56 -1.41 8.74
CA LEU A 23 0.16 -2.66 9.05
C LEU A 23 0.79 -2.61 10.45
N GLU A 24 1.41 -1.50 10.83
CA GLU A 24 1.96 -1.25 12.17
C GLU A 24 0.87 -1.36 13.24
N ALA A 25 -0.28 -0.70 13.01
CA ALA A 25 -1.43 -0.75 13.91
C ALA A 25 -2.00 -2.16 14.10
N LYS A 26 -1.81 -3.05 13.12
CA LYS A 26 -2.19 -4.48 13.19
C LYS A 26 -1.09 -5.36 13.82
N GLY A 27 -0.01 -4.77 14.33
CA GLY A 27 1.09 -5.48 14.98
C GLY A 27 2.08 -6.13 14.03
N ASN A 28 2.10 -5.75 12.74
CA ASN A 28 3.11 -6.26 11.81
C ASN A 28 4.45 -5.57 12.06
N TYR A 29 5.54 -6.33 11.98
CA TYR A 29 6.88 -5.77 12.04
C TYR A 29 7.17 -4.94 10.79
N ILE A 30 7.41 -3.64 10.98
CA ILE A 30 7.93 -2.74 9.95
C ILE A 30 9.37 -2.35 10.33
N PRO A 31 10.33 -2.45 9.40
CA PRO A 31 11.69 -2.00 9.66
C PRO A 31 11.74 -0.52 10.08
N SER A 32 12.45 -0.22 11.17
CA SER A 32 12.62 1.14 11.68
C SER A 32 13.72 1.94 10.96
N SER A 33 14.60 1.28 10.20
CA SER A 33 15.60 1.95 9.38
C SER A 33 14.91 2.70 8.23
N ASP A 34 15.21 4.00 8.07
CA ASP A 34 14.66 4.84 7.01
C ASP A 34 14.83 4.24 5.62
N ARG A 35 16.00 3.65 5.34
CA ARG A 35 16.28 3.00 4.07
C ARG A 35 15.36 1.81 3.84
N ALA A 36 15.26 0.93 4.83
CA ALA A 36 14.41 -0.26 4.74
C ALA A 36 12.93 0.11 4.67
N ARG A 37 12.49 1.14 5.40
CA ARG A 37 11.12 1.66 5.33
C ARG A 37 10.77 2.19 3.94
N ARG A 38 11.68 2.92 3.29
CA ARG A 38 11.50 3.39 1.90
C ARG A 38 11.39 2.24 0.90
N GLU A 39 12.26 1.24 1.01
CA GLU A 39 12.20 0.04 0.17
C GLU A 39 10.88 -0.71 0.38
N TYR A 40 10.42 -0.80 1.63
CA TYR A 40 9.14 -1.41 1.99
C TYR A 40 7.95 -0.62 1.40
N ALA A 41 7.94 0.71 1.53
CA ALA A 41 6.92 1.57 0.95
C ALA A 41 6.84 1.41 -0.58
N TYR A 42 7.98 1.35 -1.25
CA TYR A 42 8.04 1.14 -2.70
C TYR A 42 7.39 -0.19 -3.13
N VAL A 43 7.67 -1.28 -2.41
CA VAL A 43 7.07 -2.60 -2.70
C VAL A 43 5.55 -2.56 -2.45
N LEU A 44 5.10 -1.99 -1.34
CA LEU A 44 3.66 -1.86 -1.04
C LEU A 44 2.94 -1.05 -2.11
N LEU A 45 3.54 0.04 -2.59
CA LEU A 45 2.95 0.86 -3.63
C LEU A 45 2.84 0.10 -4.96
N LYS A 46 3.84 -0.71 -5.30
CA LYS A 46 3.81 -1.58 -6.48
C LYS A 46 2.69 -2.62 -6.38
N GLU A 47 2.55 -3.27 -5.24
CA GLU A 47 1.47 -4.25 -5.02
C GLU A 47 0.08 -3.59 -5.03
N TYR A 48 -0.04 -2.37 -4.49
CA TYR A 48 -1.29 -1.63 -4.54
C TYR A 48 -1.68 -1.23 -5.97
N ARG A 49 -0.72 -0.79 -6.80
CA ARG A 49 -0.95 -0.53 -8.24
C ARG A 49 -1.45 -1.77 -8.96
N LYS A 50 -0.83 -2.92 -8.70
CA LYS A 50 -1.27 -4.20 -9.26
C LYS A 50 -2.69 -4.54 -8.82
N TYR A 51 -2.98 -4.42 -7.52
CA TYR A 51 -4.32 -4.63 -6.99
C TYR A 51 -5.37 -3.77 -7.69
N ILE A 52 -5.13 -2.46 -7.83
CA ILE A 52 -6.05 -1.55 -8.54
C ILE A 52 -6.29 -2.04 -9.97
N LYS A 53 -5.23 -2.38 -10.70
CA LYS A 53 -5.33 -2.84 -12.09
C LYS A 53 -6.15 -4.11 -12.21
N ASP A 54 -5.86 -5.12 -11.39
CA ASP A 54 -6.55 -6.40 -11.41
C ASP A 54 -8.06 -6.24 -11.08
N HIS A 55 -8.41 -5.26 -10.24
CA HIS A 55 -9.80 -4.96 -9.84
C HIS A 55 -10.52 -3.99 -10.77
N SER A 56 -9.79 -3.20 -11.58
CA SER A 56 -10.38 -2.40 -12.65
C SER A 56 -10.67 -3.22 -13.90
N ASP A 57 -9.86 -4.26 -14.16
CA ASP A 57 -10.01 -5.12 -15.33
C ASP A 57 -11.09 -6.20 -15.14
N SER A 58 -11.41 -6.58 -13.90
CA SER A 58 -12.47 -7.54 -13.57
C SER A 58 -13.88 -6.94 -13.50
N GLY A 59 -14.01 -5.62 -13.63
CA GLY A 59 -15.29 -4.91 -13.74
C GLY A 59 -15.74 -4.61 -15.18
N ARG A 60 -15.05 -5.16 -16.20
CA ARG A 60 -15.39 -5.02 -17.62
C ARG A 60 -15.95 -6.30 -18.21
#